data_AF-A0AAD7D3K8-F1
#
_entry.id   AF-A0AAD7D3K8-F1
#
_cell.length_a   1.000
_cell.length_b   1.000
_cell.length_c   1.000
_cell.angle_alpha   90.00
_cell.angle_beta   90.00
_cell.angle_gamma   90.00
#
_symmetry.space_group_name_H-M   'P 1'
#
loop_
_entity.id
_entity.type
_entity.pdbx_description
1 polymer ?
#
loop_
_entity_poly.entity_id
_entity_poly.type
_entity_poly.pdbx_seq_one_letter_code
_entity_poly.pdbx_strand_id
1 'polypeptide(L)'
;MCPHAQGDSLPSAPSEMVEVPLNGSAPLNGKRGTSAKVNGFNGHTESQDQTRNPYAPRPSDFLSNISNFNIIESTLREGEQFANAFFDTKTKIAIAKALDAFGVEYIELTSPAASEQSRADCEAICKLGLKAKILTHIRCHMDDARIAVETGVDGVDVVIGTSSFLREFSHGKDMAYITKTAIEVINFVKSKNIEVRFSSEDSFRSDLVDLLSIYQTVDKIGVHRVGIADTVGCANPRQVYDLIRTLRGVVGCDIEVHLHNDTGMAIANAYTALEAGATHIDTSVLGIGERVGITPLGGLIACLYAANPEYVKAKYNLPMLREIENLVAEAVEVNIPFMNPITGYCAFTHKAGIHAKAILNNPSTYEILKPEDFGLTRYVSIGHRLTGWNAVKSRVEQLKLTMTDEEIKDATAKIKELADVRTQSMDDVDSLLRIYHSGIQSGELAVGQKEALDRLLHRHREQAHGRDVSPSRERAESQ
;
A
#
# COMPACT_ATOMS: atom_id res chain seq x y z
N MET A 1 33.09 32.98 -8.32
CA MET A 1 34.26 32.91 -7.42
C MET A 1 34.05 31.77 -6.44
N CYS A 2 34.68 30.63 -6.69
CA CYS A 2 35.12 29.61 -5.74
C CYS A 2 36.41 29.02 -6.37
N PRO A 3 37.50 28.80 -5.61
CA PRO A 3 38.82 28.57 -6.19
C PRO A 3 39.19 27.08 -6.32
N HIS A 4 40.09 26.83 -7.26
CA HIS A 4 40.80 25.57 -7.50
C HIS A 4 41.77 25.18 -6.37
N ALA A 5 41.95 23.88 -6.17
CA ALA A 5 43.25 23.28 -5.89
C ALA A 5 43.38 21.91 -6.57
N GLN A 6 44.50 21.74 -7.28
CA GLN A 6 45.07 20.52 -7.87
C GLN A 6 45.42 19.52 -6.73
N GLY A 7 45.61 18.21 -6.87
CA GLY A 7 45.84 17.27 -7.97
C GLY A 7 46.67 16.14 -7.35
N ASP A 8 46.43 14.87 -7.70
CA ASP A 8 47.48 13.85 -7.77
C ASP A 8 46.97 12.58 -8.47
N SER A 9 47.80 12.12 -9.40
CA SER A 9 47.64 11.07 -10.42
C SER A 9 48.06 9.69 -9.94
N LEU A 10 47.41 8.61 -10.39
CA LEU A 10 47.99 7.26 -10.53
C LEU A 10 47.23 6.46 -11.65
N PRO A 11 47.83 5.40 -12.25
CA PRO A 11 47.91 5.25 -13.70
C PRO A 11 47.00 4.17 -14.31
N SER A 12 46.85 4.26 -15.63
CA SER A 12 46.18 3.31 -16.52
C SER A 12 46.99 2.03 -16.76
N ALA A 13 46.32 0.88 -16.70
CA ALA A 13 46.80 -0.38 -17.27
C ALA A 13 45.65 -1.08 -18.05
N PRO A 14 45.92 -1.69 -19.22
CA PRO A 14 44.90 -2.19 -20.13
C PRO A 14 44.38 -3.59 -19.75
N SER A 15 43.17 -3.87 -20.24
CA SER A 15 42.41 -5.11 -20.08
C SER A 15 43.04 -6.32 -20.79
N GLU A 16 43.30 -7.40 -20.04
CA GLU A 16 43.49 -8.74 -20.58
C GLU A 16 42.28 -9.61 -20.20
N MET A 17 41.60 -10.15 -21.22
CA MET A 17 40.59 -11.19 -21.07
C MET A 17 41.29 -12.52 -20.78
N VAL A 18 40.83 -13.25 -19.77
CA VAL A 18 41.29 -14.62 -19.48
C VAL A 18 40.09 -15.56 -19.45
N GLU A 19 40.17 -16.59 -20.30
CA GLU A 19 39.21 -17.68 -20.50
C GLU A 19 39.09 -18.60 -19.27
N VAL A 20 37.91 -19.19 -19.08
CA VAL A 20 37.61 -20.19 -18.04
C VAL A 20 37.72 -21.59 -18.65
N PRO A 21 38.60 -22.50 -18.16
CA PRO A 21 38.65 -23.87 -18.64
C PRO A 21 37.67 -24.77 -17.86
N LEU A 22 36.84 -25.48 -18.63
CA LEU A 22 36.08 -26.66 -18.21
C LEU A 22 37.02 -27.86 -18.14
N ASN A 23 37.13 -28.54 -16.99
CA ASN A 23 37.91 -29.77 -16.88
C ASN A 23 37.02 -30.98 -16.54
N GLY A 24 37.03 -31.95 -17.47
CA GLY A 24 36.60 -33.32 -17.28
C GLY A 24 37.79 -34.29 -17.21
N SER A 25 37.61 -35.34 -16.40
CA SER A 25 38.10 -36.73 -16.49
C SER A 25 39.59 -37.12 -16.49
N ALA A 26 39.89 -38.00 -15.50
CA ALA A 26 40.73 -39.22 -15.49
C ALA A 26 42.26 -39.10 -15.25
N PRO A 27 43.01 -40.18 -14.87
CA PRO A 27 42.69 -41.43 -14.15
C PRO A 27 43.61 -41.69 -12.92
N LEU A 28 43.33 -42.70 -12.09
CA LEU A 28 44.26 -43.17 -11.03
C LEU A 28 44.54 -44.66 -11.13
N ASN A 29 45.82 -45.00 -11.10
CA ASN A 29 46.40 -46.34 -11.14
C ASN A 29 47.27 -46.51 -9.87
N GLY A 30 47.11 -47.60 -9.09
CA GLY A 30 48.00 -47.80 -7.93
C GLY A 30 47.66 -48.89 -6.90
N LYS A 31 48.00 -50.14 -7.25
CA LYS A 31 48.58 -51.23 -6.43
C LYS A 31 47.94 -51.75 -5.12
N ARG A 32 47.94 -53.10 -5.05
CA ARG A 32 47.53 -54.01 -3.97
C ARG A 32 48.45 -53.94 -2.74
N GLY A 33 47.85 -54.15 -1.56
CA GLY A 33 48.50 -54.51 -0.28
C GLY A 33 47.53 -55.34 0.59
N THR A 34 48.06 -56.31 1.32
CA THR A 34 47.43 -57.55 1.81
C THR A 34 46.91 -57.54 3.26
N SER A 35 45.87 -58.36 3.49
CA SER A 35 45.46 -59.11 4.71
C SER A 35 45.29 -58.42 6.09
N ALA A 36 44.09 -58.51 6.68
CA ALA A 36 43.77 -59.41 7.81
C ALA A 36 42.39 -59.04 8.43
N LYS A 37 41.66 -60.07 8.88
CA LYS A 37 40.29 -60.05 9.43
C LYS A 37 40.15 -59.23 10.72
N VAL A 38 39.06 -58.46 10.87
CA VAL A 38 38.21 -58.41 12.10
C VAL A 38 36.78 -57.99 11.70
N ASN A 39 35.78 -58.67 12.26
CA ASN A 39 34.34 -58.48 12.06
C ASN A 39 33.83 -57.09 12.51
N GLY A 40 32.98 -56.47 11.69
CA GLY A 40 32.14 -55.35 12.09
C GLY A 40 30.87 -55.33 11.25
N PHE A 41 29.73 -55.63 11.89
CA PHE A 41 28.38 -55.44 11.35
C PHE A 41 28.23 -54.01 10.82
N ASN A 42 28.07 -53.82 9.52
CA ASN A 42 27.47 -52.59 8.98
C ASN A 42 26.20 -53.00 8.24
N GLY A 43 25.08 -52.83 8.94
CA GLY A 43 23.76 -52.86 8.31
C GLY A 43 23.72 -51.81 7.22
N HIS A 44 23.49 -52.25 5.99
CA HIS A 44 23.02 -51.37 4.93
C HIS A 44 21.63 -50.85 5.32
N THR A 45 21.57 -49.70 5.98
CA THR A 45 20.42 -48.81 5.80
C THR A 45 20.63 -48.13 4.47
N GLU A 46 19.97 -48.64 3.43
CA GLU A 46 19.65 -47.84 2.25
C GLU A 46 18.93 -46.59 2.75
N SER A 47 19.66 -45.48 2.89
CA SER A 47 19.02 -44.18 2.92
C SER A 47 18.39 -44.05 1.54
N GLN A 48 17.09 -44.31 1.45
CA GLN A 48 16.29 -43.81 0.35
C GLN A 48 16.52 -42.30 0.34
N ASP A 49 17.40 -41.88 -0.56
CA ASP A 49 17.61 -40.48 -0.88
C ASP A 49 16.32 -40.04 -1.55
N GLN A 50 15.31 -39.74 -0.71
CA GLN A 50 14.09 -39.11 -1.13
C GLN A 50 14.56 -37.87 -1.86
N THR A 51 14.35 -37.84 -3.17
CA THR A 51 14.71 -36.74 -4.05
C THR A 51 14.00 -35.49 -3.54
N ARG A 52 14.62 -34.78 -2.59
CA ARG A 52 14.16 -33.50 -2.10
C ARG A 52 14.20 -32.59 -3.31
N ASN A 53 13.05 -32.01 -3.68
CA ASN A 53 13.01 -30.99 -4.71
C ASN A 53 14.10 -29.95 -4.37
N PRO A 54 15.13 -29.78 -5.21
CA PRO A 54 16.26 -28.89 -4.89
C PRO A 54 15.84 -27.42 -4.81
N TYR A 55 14.60 -27.11 -5.21
CA TYR A 55 13.97 -25.79 -5.16
C TYR A 55 12.78 -25.75 -4.20
N ALA A 56 12.70 -26.66 -3.22
CA ALA A 56 11.66 -26.63 -2.20
C ALA A 56 11.71 -25.33 -1.37
N PRO A 57 10.57 -24.90 -0.79
CA PRO A 57 10.51 -23.72 0.07
C PRO A 57 11.55 -23.79 1.20
N ARG A 58 12.15 -22.65 1.52
CA ARG A 58 13.07 -22.54 2.65
C ARG A 58 12.28 -22.59 3.96
N PRO A 59 12.89 -23.03 5.09
CA PRO A 59 12.19 -23.09 6.37
C PRO A 59 11.55 -21.77 6.83
N SER A 60 12.13 -20.62 6.45
CA SER A 60 11.58 -19.29 6.71
C SER A 60 10.25 -19.05 6.00
N ASP A 61 10.06 -19.63 4.81
CA ASP A 61 8.92 -19.34 3.94
C ASP A 61 7.61 -19.85 4.57
N PHE A 62 7.68 -20.87 5.44
CA PHE A 62 6.53 -21.42 6.17
C PHE A 62 5.99 -20.52 7.28
N LEU A 63 6.76 -19.50 7.69
CA LEU A 63 6.32 -18.54 8.70
C LEU A 63 5.81 -17.24 8.09
N SER A 64 5.93 -17.09 6.76
CA SER A 64 5.39 -15.95 6.05
C SER A 64 3.86 -15.98 6.05
N ASN A 65 3.26 -14.85 6.38
CA ASN A 65 1.81 -14.66 6.45
C ASN A 65 1.27 -13.76 5.33
N ILE A 66 2.03 -13.55 4.25
CA ILE A 66 1.61 -12.71 3.09
C ILE A 66 0.31 -13.19 2.42
N SER A 67 -0.16 -14.40 2.70
CA SER A 67 -1.44 -14.96 2.24
C SER A 67 -2.27 -15.56 3.38
N ASN A 68 -2.03 -15.10 4.61
CA ASN A 68 -2.78 -15.46 5.80
C ASN A 68 -2.55 -14.40 6.89
N PHE A 69 -3.15 -13.23 6.71
CA PHE A 69 -3.01 -12.07 7.60
C PHE A 69 -4.38 -11.44 7.86
N ASN A 70 -4.44 -10.59 8.88
CA ASN A 70 -5.58 -9.76 9.22
C ASN A 70 -5.23 -8.27 9.16
N ILE A 71 -6.19 -7.43 8.82
CA ILE A 71 -6.07 -5.98 8.89
C ILE A 71 -6.77 -5.47 10.15
N ILE A 72 -6.06 -4.62 10.90
CA ILE A 72 -6.65 -3.77 11.93
C ILE A 72 -6.78 -2.36 11.34
N GLU A 73 -8.01 -1.99 11.03
CA GLU A 73 -8.29 -0.71 10.41
C GLU A 73 -8.46 0.37 11.47
N SER A 74 -7.48 1.27 11.52
CA SER A 74 -7.32 2.29 12.57
C SER A 74 -7.70 3.69 12.07
N THR A 75 -8.48 3.84 10.99
CA THR A 75 -8.98 5.17 10.56
C THR A 75 -9.76 5.87 11.67
N LEU A 76 -10.48 5.11 12.50
CA LEU A 76 -11.29 5.62 13.62
C LEU A 76 -10.53 5.73 14.95
N ARG A 77 -9.20 5.57 14.93
CA ARG A 77 -8.32 5.82 16.08
C ARG A 77 -7.04 6.56 15.69
N GLU A 78 -6.24 6.05 14.75
CA GLU A 78 -5.09 6.75 14.16
C GLU A 78 -5.56 7.95 13.36
N GLY A 79 -6.55 7.73 12.49
CA GLY A 79 -7.04 8.78 11.61
C GLY A 79 -7.64 9.96 12.37
N GLU A 80 -8.13 9.79 13.61
CA GLU A 80 -8.58 10.90 14.46
C GLU A 80 -7.43 11.81 14.95
N GLN A 81 -6.17 11.37 14.83
CA GLN A 81 -4.98 12.21 15.10
C GLN A 81 -4.52 13.01 13.87
N PHE A 82 -5.14 12.77 12.71
CA PHE A 82 -4.88 13.59 11.52
C PHE A 82 -5.32 15.03 11.75
N ALA A 83 -4.52 15.98 11.29
CA ALA A 83 -4.68 17.41 11.62
C ALA A 83 -6.06 18.01 11.28
N ASN A 84 -6.77 17.44 10.30
CA ASN A 84 -8.10 17.90 9.88
C ASN A 84 -9.22 16.88 10.14
N ALA A 85 -9.00 15.87 11.00
CA ALA A 85 -10.02 14.88 11.32
C ALA A 85 -10.89 15.33 12.49
N PHE A 86 -12.18 15.54 12.21
CA PHE A 86 -13.20 15.89 13.22
C PHE A 86 -14.47 15.07 13.00
N PHE A 87 -14.35 13.74 13.09
CA PHE A 87 -15.47 12.85 12.80
C PHE A 87 -16.58 12.97 13.84
N ASP A 88 -17.80 13.26 13.40
CA ASP A 88 -19.00 13.09 14.21
C ASP A 88 -19.43 11.61 14.27
N THR A 89 -20.33 11.27 15.19
CA THR A 89 -20.84 9.90 15.37
C THR A 89 -21.38 9.30 14.07
N LYS A 90 -22.08 10.10 13.26
CA LYS A 90 -22.67 9.64 12.00
C LYS A 90 -21.57 9.25 11.01
N THR A 91 -20.53 10.05 10.91
CA THR A 91 -19.36 9.82 10.05
C THR A 91 -18.60 8.58 10.50
N LYS A 92 -18.34 8.44 11.81
CA LYS A 92 -17.69 7.23 12.35
C LYS A 92 -18.49 5.96 12.05
N ILE A 93 -19.82 6.00 12.22
CA ILE A 93 -20.70 4.87 11.87
C ILE A 93 -20.66 4.57 10.37
N ALA A 94 -20.64 5.60 9.51
CA ALA A 94 -20.57 5.41 8.06
C ALA A 94 -19.24 4.76 7.65
N ILE A 95 -18.12 5.23 8.18
CA ILE A 95 -16.79 4.66 7.95
C ILE A 95 -16.75 3.22 8.45
N ALA A 96 -17.18 2.94 9.69
CA ALA A 96 -17.16 1.60 10.26
C ALA A 96 -17.97 0.58 9.42
N LYS A 97 -19.16 0.97 8.95
CA LYS A 97 -19.97 0.12 8.05
C LYS A 97 -19.31 -0.10 6.69
N ALA A 98 -18.65 0.91 6.14
CA ALA A 98 -17.96 0.79 4.86
C ALA A 98 -16.72 -0.13 4.96
N LEU A 99 -15.98 -0.04 6.07
CA LEU A 99 -14.86 -0.93 6.39
C LEU A 99 -15.31 -2.38 6.61
N ASP A 100 -16.41 -2.60 7.36
CA ASP A 100 -17.00 -3.93 7.53
C ASP A 100 -17.45 -4.54 6.19
N ALA A 101 -18.09 -3.75 5.33
CA ALA A 101 -18.51 -4.18 4.01
C ALA A 101 -17.33 -4.44 3.05
N PHE A 102 -16.20 -3.74 3.23
CA PHE A 102 -14.94 -4.04 2.53
C PHE A 102 -14.36 -5.39 2.94
N GLY A 103 -14.51 -5.76 4.23
CA GLY A 103 -14.11 -7.05 4.77
C GLY A 103 -12.85 -7.02 5.63
N VAL A 104 -12.50 -5.89 6.25
CA VAL A 104 -11.43 -5.89 7.27
C VAL A 104 -11.84 -6.74 8.48
N GLU A 105 -10.89 -7.41 9.12
CA GLU A 105 -11.19 -8.25 10.28
C GLU A 105 -11.44 -7.47 11.56
N TYR A 106 -10.74 -6.34 11.72
CA TYR A 106 -10.82 -5.52 12.93
C TYR A 106 -10.94 -4.06 12.56
N ILE A 107 -11.70 -3.33 13.37
CA ILE A 107 -11.78 -1.87 13.34
C ILE A 107 -11.41 -1.36 14.73
N GLU A 108 -10.39 -0.51 14.80
CA GLU A 108 -9.91 0.08 16.05
C GLU A 108 -10.53 1.47 16.27
N LEU A 109 -11.05 1.69 17.48
CA LEU A 109 -11.68 2.94 17.88
C LEU A 109 -10.84 3.69 18.93
N THR A 110 -10.88 5.02 18.87
CA THR A 110 -10.37 5.91 19.91
C THR A 110 -10.82 5.47 21.30
N SER A 111 -9.91 5.61 22.27
CA SER A 111 -10.16 5.19 23.66
C SER A 111 -11.48 5.77 24.19
N PRO A 112 -12.39 4.95 24.75
CA PRO A 112 -13.60 5.47 25.38
C PRO A 112 -13.32 6.25 26.67
N ALA A 113 -12.07 6.23 27.16
CA ALA A 113 -11.61 7.08 28.26
C ALA A 113 -11.16 8.48 27.79
N ALA A 114 -11.06 8.75 26.48
CA ALA A 114 -10.59 10.03 25.96
C ALA A 114 -11.63 11.16 26.14
N SER A 115 -12.91 10.87 25.93
CA SER A 115 -14.02 11.79 26.14
C SER A 115 -15.35 11.05 26.25
N GLU A 116 -16.38 11.71 26.78
CA GLU A 116 -17.73 11.13 26.85
C GLU A 116 -18.28 10.83 25.45
N GLN A 117 -17.96 11.67 24.46
CA GLN A 117 -18.34 11.42 23.07
C GLN A 117 -17.63 10.18 22.51
N SER A 118 -16.34 9.97 22.83
CA SER A 118 -15.60 8.77 22.41
C SER A 118 -16.21 7.50 23.01
N ARG A 119 -16.66 7.56 24.28
CA ARG A 119 -17.40 6.46 24.90
C ARG A 119 -18.71 6.17 24.18
N ALA A 120 -19.51 7.20 23.94
CA ALA A 120 -20.80 7.07 23.27
C ALA A 120 -20.66 6.52 21.84
N ASP A 121 -19.65 7.00 21.08
CA ASP A 121 -19.35 6.52 19.73
C ASP A 121 -18.90 5.05 19.75
N CYS A 122 -18.03 4.68 20.68
CA CYS A 122 -17.57 3.30 20.87
C CYS A 122 -18.74 2.35 21.14
N GLU A 123 -19.61 2.69 22.09
CA GLU A 123 -20.83 1.92 22.36
C GLU A 123 -21.76 1.83 21.15
N ALA A 124 -21.95 2.94 20.43
CA ALA A 124 -22.83 2.98 19.27
C ALA A 124 -22.34 2.04 18.17
N ILE A 125 -21.04 2.01 17.90
CA ILE A 125 -20.42 1.14 16.89
C ILE A 125 -20.49 -0.33 17.31
N CYS A 126 -20.20 -0.66 18.57
CA CYS A 126 -20.31 -2.04 19.08
C CYS A 126 -21.73 -2.60 18.94
N LYS A 127 -22.77 -1.74 18.99
CA LYS A 127 -24.18 -2.13 18.86
C LYS A 127 -24.65 -2.28 17.41
N LEU A 128 -23.81 -2.05 16.40
CA LEU A 128 -24.19 -2.13 14.97
C LEU A 128 -24.31 -3.56 14.43
N GLY A 129 -23.74 -4.55 15.12
CA GLY A 129 -23.70 -5.95 14.64
C GLY A 129 -22.83 -6.13 13.40
N LEU A 130 -21.68 -5.44 13.35
CA LEU A 130 -20.66 -5.61 12.31
C LEU A 130 -20.05 -7.01 12.39
N LYS A 131 -19.51 -7.50 11.27
CA LYS A 131 -18.76 -8.76 11.21
C LYS A 131 -17.32 -8.58 11.67
N ALA A 132 -16.73 -7.42 11.37
CA ALA A 132 -15.44 -7.02 11.89
C ALA A 132 -15.49 -6.91 13.41
N LYS A 133 -14.44 -7.38 14.07
CA LYS A 133 -14.28 -7.24 15.52
C LYS A 133 -13.93 -5.79 15.86
N ILE A 134 -14.51 -5.27 16.93
CA ILE A 134 -14.29 -3.91 17.37
C ILE A 134 -13.24 -3.90 18.47
N LEU A 135 -12.14 -3.20 18.23
CA LEU A 135 -11.05 -3.00 19.18
C LEU A 135 -11.09 -1.57 19.73
N THR A 136 -10.53 -1.36 20.91
CA THR A 136 -10.20 -0.01 21.38
C THR A 136 -8.87 0.05 22.10
N HIS A 137 -8.19 1.17 21.91
CA HIS A 137 -6.89 1.45 22.49
C HIS A 137 -7.02 2.07 23.88
N ILE A 138 -6.29 1.54 24.87
CA ILE A 138 -6.26 2.10 26.22
C ILE A 138 -4.84 2.20 26.78
N ARG A 139 -4.66 3.15 27.70
CA ARG A 139 -3.48 3.13 28.56
C ARG A 139 -3.57 1.95 29.52
N CYS A 140 -2.43 1.47 30.00
CA CYS A 140 -2.34 0.41 31.01
C CYS A 140 -2.79 0.87 32.41
N HIS A 141 -4.08 1.18 32.56
CA HIS A 141 -4.74 1.56 33.81
C HIS A 141 -6.06 0.81 33.96
N MET A 142 -6.39 0.43 35.21
CA MET A 142 -7.59 -0.33 35.51
C MET A 142 -8.90 0.42 35.21
N ASP A 143 -8.92 1.74 35.36
CA ASP A 143 -10.13 2.53 35.08
C ASP A 143 -10.42 2.60 33.58
N ASP A 144 -9.39 2.86 32.76
CA ASP A 144 -9.50 2.81 31.30
C ASP A 144 -9.99 1.42 30.82
N ALA A 145 -9.48 0.34 31.44
CA ALA A 145 -9.91 -1.03 31.13
C ALA A 145 -11.36 -1.29 31.52
N ARG A 146 -11.82 -0.84 32.70
CA ARG A 146 -13.23 -0.97 33.12
C ARG A 146 -14.17 -0.26 32.15
N ILE A 147 -13.81 0.96 31.76
CA ILE A 147 -14.60 1.72 30.78
C ILE A 147 -14.67 0.98 29.45
N ALA A 148 -13.53 0.49 28.94
CA ALA A 148 -13.49 -0.20 27.65
C ALA A 148 -14.33 -1.49 27.64
N VAL A 149 -14.24 -2.34 28.68
CA VAL A 149 -15.03 -3.58 28.70
C VAL A 149 -16.54 -3.32 28.81
N GLU A 150 -16.96 -2.17 29.36
CA GLU A 150 -18.36 -1.80 29.49
C GLU A 150 -18.99 -1.33 28.16
N THR A 151 -18.18 -0.86 27.20
CA THR A 151 -18.71 -0.38 25.91
C THR A 151 -19.14 -1.52 24.97
N GLY A 152 -18.67 -2.74 25.21
CA GLY A 152 -18.99 -3.93 24.42
C GLY A 152 -18.00 -4.24 23.29
N VAL A 153 -16.76 -3.75 23.38
CA VAL A 153 -15.68 -4.11 22.43
C VAL A 153 -15.33 -5.59 22.49
N ASP A 154 -14.89 -6.12 21.36
CA ASP A 154 -14.41 -7.51 21.22
C ASP A 154 -12.98 -7.67 21.74
N GLY A 155 -12.20 -6.59 21.73
CA GLY A 155 -10.81 -6.59 22.20
C GLY A 155 -10.34 -5.24 22.74
N VAL A 156 -9.33 -5.31 23.60
CA VAL A 156 -8.70 -4.15 24.22
C VAL A 156 -7.20 -4.18 23.96
N ASP A 157 -6.71 -3.06 23.43
CA ASP A 157 -5.35 -2.86 23.01
C ASP A 157 -4.64 -1.99 24.05
N VAL A 158 -3.89 -2.65 24.94
CA VAL A 158 -3.22 -2.00 26.06
C VAL A 158 -1.84 -1.52 25.63
N VAL A 159 -1.52 -0.24 25.85
CA VAL A 159 -0.20 0.32 25.58
C VAL A 159 0.57 0.67 26.83
N ILE A 160 1.89 0.47 26.76
CA ILE A 160 2.86 1.00 27.70
C ILE A 160 4.08 1.57 26.98
N GLY A 161 4.56 2.73 27.41
CA GLY A 161 5.82 3.29 26.90
C GLY A 161 7.01 2.51 27.46
N THR A 162 7.80 1.85 26.61
CA THR A 162 8.95 1.04 27.03
C THR A 162 10.31 1.68 26.73
N SER A 163 10.38 2.70 25.88
CA SER A 163 11.67 3.27 25.47
C SER A 163 12.39 3.91 26.67
N SER A 164 13.72 3.77 26.72
CA SER A 164 14.55 4.35 27.79
C SER A 164 14.35 5.86 27.90
N PHE A 165 14.15 6.53 26.77
CA PHE A 165 13.77 7.94 26.69
C PHE A 165 12.39 8.19 27.33
N LEU A 166 11.35 7.42 26.96
CA LEU A 166 10.03 7.54 27.59
C LEU A 166 10.06 7.20 29.08
N ARG A 167 10.93 6.29 29.54
CA ARG A 167 11.11 5.93 30.97
C ARG A 167 11.80 7.04 31.77
N GLU A 168 12.77 7.74 31.18
CA GLU A 168 13.44 8.90 31.79
C GLU A 168 12.47 10.07 31.96
N PHE A 169 11.60 10.31 30.98
CA PHE A 169 10.62 11.42 31.01
C PHE A 169 9.26 11.06 31.65
N SER A 170 8.86 9.78 31.72
CA SER A 170 7.58 9.30 32.32
C SER A 170 7.74 8.73 33.73
N HIS A 171 8.45 9.46 34.60
CA HIS A 171 8.51 9.20 36.05
C HIS A 171 9.22 7.92 36.50
N GLY A 172 10.25 7.44 35.79
CA GLY A 172 11.25 6.51 36.37
C GLY A 172 10.69 5.19 36.92
N LYS A 173 9.58 4.69 36.37
CA LYS A 173 8.95 3.45 36.83
C LYS A 173 9.84 2.24 36.50
N ASP A 174 10.11 1.42 37.52
CA ASP A 174 10.87 0.18 37.38
C ASP A 174 10.12 -0.87 36.53
N MET A 175 10.83 -1.72 35.79
CA MET A 175 10.26 -2.78 34.94
C MET A 175 9.38 -3.74 35.72
N ALA A 176 9.70 -3.97 37.01
CA ALA A 176 8.87 -4.76 37.91
C ALA A 176 7.49 -4.13 38.13
N TYR A 177 7.41 -2.79 38.24
CA TYR A 177 6.15 -2.07 38.39
C TYR A 177 5.32 -2.09 37.10
N ILE A 178 5.98 -1.84 35.95
CA ILE A 178 5.37 -1.92 34.61
C ILE A 178 4.74 -3.31 34.41
N THR A 179 5.51 -4.35 34.70
CA THR A 179 5.07 -5.74 34.59
C THR A 179 3.85 -5.96 35.48
N LYS A 180 3.93 -5.63 36.79
CA LYS A 180 2.82 -5.83 37.74
C LYS A 180 1.52 -5.16 37.28
N THR A 181 1.60 -3.92 36.81
CA THR A 181 0.43 -3.16 36.33
C THR A 181 -0.16 -3.82 35.08
N ALA A 182 0.69 -4.23 34.13
CA ALA A 182 0.24 -4.96 32.95
C ALA A 182 -0.45 -6.28 33.32
N ILE A 183 0.10 -7.06 34.27
CA ILE A 183 -0.52 -8.32 34.73
C ILE A 183 -1.94 -8.07 35.23
N GLU A 184 -2.13 -7.04 36.06
CA GLU A 184 -3.44 -6.73 36.65
C GLU A 184 -4.49 -6.40 35.58
N VAL A 185 -4.15 -5.47 34.67
CA VAL A 185 -5.05 -5.05 33.58
C VAL A 185 -5.35 -6.21 32.63
N ILE A 186 -4.33 -6.96 32.20
CA ILE A 186 -4.48 -8.10 31.29
C ILE A 186 -5.40 -9.16 31.91
N ASN A 187 -5.20 -9.52 33.17
CA ASN A 187 -6.03 -10.52 33.84
C ASN A 187 -7.48 -10.05 34.01
N PHE A 188 -7.70 -8.76 34.27
CA PHE A 188 -9.05 -8.19 34.32
C PHE A 188 -9.75 -8.33 32.97
N VAL A 189 -9.15 -7.88 31.87
CA VAL A 189 -9.75 -7.98 30.53
C VAL A 189 -10.03 -9.44 30.16
N LYS A 190 -9.07 -10.34 30.41
CA LYS A 190 -9.27 -11.78 30.19
C LYS A 190 -10.42 -12.37 31.01
N SER A 191 -10.62 -11.92 32.24
CA SER A 191 -11.74 -12.37 33.09
C SER A 191 -13.12 -12.00 32.52
N LYS A 192 -13.16 -11.04 31.58
CA LYS A 192 -14.37 -10.63 30.84
C LYS A 192 -14.54 -11.35 29.50
N ASN A 193 -13.63 -12.27 29.15
CA ASN A 193 -13.62 -13.00 27.89
C ASN A 193 -13.53 -12.07 26.66
N ILE A 194 -12.75 -11.00 26.80
CA ILE A 194 -12.46 -10.01 25.75
C ILE A 194 -11.01 -10.24 25.29
N GLU A 195 -10.75 -10.05 23.99
CA GLU A 195 -9.39 -10.15 23.46
C GLU A 195 -8.49 -9.10 24.11
N VAL A 196 -7.22 -9.45 24.26
CA VAL A 196 -6.24 -8.54 24.84
C VAL A 196 -4.98 -8.56 24.01
N ARG A 197 -4.60 -7.37 23.57
CA ARG A 197 -3.32 -7.10 22.93
C ARG A 197 -2.47 -6.24 23.86
N PHE A 198 -1.18 -6.53 23.91
CA PHE A 198 -0.20 -5.72 24.63
C PHE A 198 0.82 -5.12 23.66
N SER A 199 0.97 -3.80 23.63
CA SER A 199 1.98 -3.13 22.80
C SER A 199 2.93 -2.27 23.61
N SER A 200 4.14 -2.19 23.08
CA SER A 200 5.11 -1.14 23.43
C SER A 200 5.03 0.01 22.44
N GLU A 201 5.04 1.23 22.96
CA GLU A 201 5.32 2.41 22.13
C GLU A 201 6.81 2.50 21.79
N ASP A 202 7.13 3.00 20.59
CA ASP A 202 8.49 3.32 20.15
C ASP A 202 9.46 2.11 20.21
N SER A 203 9.03 1.01 19.59
CA SER A 203 9.69 -0.30 19.70
C SER A 203 11.09 -0.30 19.08
N PHE A 204 11.26 0.38 17.94
CA PHE A 204 12.52 0.40 17.19
C PHE A 204 13.60 1.30 17.80
N ARG A 205 13.27 2.09 18.83
CA ARG A 205 14.22 2.88 19.62
C ARG A 205 14.29 2.45 21.08
N SER A 206 13.61 1.35 21.43
CA SER A 206 13.69 0.73 22.75
C SER A 206 14.89 -0.21 22.84
N ASP A 207 15.39 -0.46 24.05
CA ASP A 207 16.39 -1.51 24.28
C ASP A 207 15.78 -2.88 23.94
N LEU A 208 16.48 -3.63 23.08
CA LEU A 208 15.96 -4.89 22.55
C LEU A 208 15.78 -5.95 23.64
N VAL A 209 16.65 -5.98 24.67
CA VAL A 209 16.57 -6.95 25.76
C VAL A 209 15.36 -6.66 26.63
N ASP A 210 15.13 -5.40 27.00
CA ASP A 210 13.96 -4.98 27.76
C ASP A 210 12.66 -5.28 27.00
N LEU A 211 12.63 -4.96 25.70
CA LEU A 211 11.48 -5.18 24.81
C LEU A 211 11.11 -6.67 24.69
N LEU A 212 12.09 -7.53 24.40
CA LEU A 212 11.83 -8.97 24.27
C LEU A 212 11.47 -9.61 25.61
N SER A 213 12.07 -9.14 26.71
CA SER A 213 11.77 -9.64 28.06
C SER A 213 10.34 -9.34 28.50
N ILE A 214 9.84 -8.14 28.21
CA ILE A 214 8.44 -7.80 28.52
C ILE A 214 7.48 -8.60 27.65
N TYR A 215 7.77 -8.78 26.36
CA TYR A 215 6.93 -9.60 25.47
C TYR A 215 6.87 -11.07 25.88
N GLN A 216 8.02 -11.65 26.25
CA GLN A 216 8.05 -13.01 26.77
C GLN A 216 7.23 -13.14 28.07
N THR A 217 7.20 -12.09 28.90
CA THR A 217 6.43 -12.08 30.14
C THR A 217 4.94 -12.02 29.88
N VAL A 218 4.48 -11.14 28.98
CA VAL A 218 3.04 -11.04 28.65
C VAL A 218 2.54 -12.25 27.87
N ASP A 219 3.37 -12.87 27.02
CA ASP A 219 3.04 -14.14 26.35
C ASP A 219 2.79 -15.27 27.35
N LYS A 220 3.63 -15.38 28.41
CA LYS A 220 3.41 -16.35 29.51
C LYS A 220 2.13 -16.10 30.30
N ILE A 221 1.68 -14.85 30.40
CA ILE A 221 0.39 -14.49 31.02
C ILE A 221 -0.77 -14.89 30.11
N GLY A 222 -0.52 -15.02 28.81
CA GLY A 222 -1.44 -15.48 27.79
C GLY A 222 -2.29 -14.35 27.22
N VAL A 223 -1.65 -13.37 26.59
CA VAL A 223 -2.32 -12.39 25.73
C VAL A 223 -2.67 -13.01 24.37
N HIS A 224 -3.64 -12.42 23.65
CA HIS A 224 -3.99 -12.88 22.30
C HIS A 224 -2.97 -12.37 21.28
N ARG A 225 -2.52 -11.13 21.46
CA ARG A 225 -1.55 -10.47 20.60
C ARG A 225 -0.50 -9.69 21.38
N VAL A 226 0.69 -9.58 20.80
CA VAL A 226 1.66 -8.53 21.12
C VAL A 226 1.80 -7.58 19.94
N GLY A 227 1.99 -6.28 20.17
CA GLY A 227 2.06 -5.29 19.09
C GLY A 227 3.32 -4.45 19.08
N ILE A 228 3.98 -4.38 17.93
CA ILE A 228 5.18 -3.59 17.68
C ILE A 228 4.80 -2.30 16.97
N ALA A 229 5.31 -1.16 17.45
CA ALA A 229 5.06 0.15 16.86
C ALA A 229 6.36 0.86 16.45
N ASP A 230 6.45 1.27 15.18
CA ASP A 230 7.41 2.27 14.68
C ASP A 230 6.77 3.67 14.76
N THR A 231 6.64 4.18 15.99
CA THR A 231 5.93 5.44 16.30
C THR A 231 6.50 6.66 15.56
N VAL A 232 7.80 6.63 15.22
CA VAL A 232 8.50 7.76 14.57
C VAL A 232 8.68 7.56 13.05
N GLY A 233 8.43 6.37 12.53
CA GLY A 233 8.60 6.07 11.11
C GLY A 233 10.08 6.01 10.67
N CYS A 234 10.96 5.55 11.57
CA CYS A 234 12.41 5.47 11.31
C CYS A 234 12.90 4.08 10.90
N ALA A 235 12.10 3.03 11.08
CA ALA A 235 12.52 1.67 10.78
C ALA A 235 12.61 1.45 9.27
N ASN A 236 13.64 0.71 8.85
CA ASN A 236 13.74 0.21 7.48
C ASN A 236 13.31 -1.28 7.38
N PRO A 237 12.97 -1.78 6.18
CA PRO A 237 12.38 -3.10 6.03
C PRO A 237 13.21 -4.24 6.64
N ARG A 238 14.54 -4.19 6.52
CA ARG A 238 15.41 -5.24 7.07
C ARG A 238 15.40 -5.25 8.60
N GLN A 239 15.37 -4.06 9.24
CA GLN A 239 15.24 -3.97 10.69
C GLN A 239 13.89 -4.52 11.16
N VAL A 240 12.81 -4.25 10.41
CA VAL A 240 11.48 -4.81 10.69
C VAL A 240 11.51 -6.33 10.57
N TYR A 241 12.09 -6.88 9.50
CA TYR A 241 12.23 -8.32 9.32
C TYR A 241 12.92 -8.96 10.52
N ASP A 242 14.11 -8.47 10.86
CA ASP A 242 14.96 -9.07 11.91
C ASP A 242 14.28 -9.00 13.29
N LEU A 243 13.63 -7.88 13.62
CA LEU A 243 12.91 -7.72 14.88
C LEU A 243 11.70 -8.63 14.97
N ILE A 244 10.82 -8.62 13.96
CA ILE A 244 9.61 -9.45 13.96
C ILE A 244 9.97 -10.93 13.93
N ARG A 245 11.00 -11.32 13.17
CA ARG A 245 11.49 -12.70 13.13
C ARG A 245 12.00 -13.16 14.49
N THR A 246 12.72 -12.30 15.19
CA THR A 246 13.20 -12.54 16.55
C THR A 246 12.03 -12.67 17.53
N LEU A 247 11.10 -11.71 17.50
CA LEU A 247 9.90 -11.72 18.35
C LEU A 247 9.06 -12.99 18.11
N ARG A 248 8.91 -13.41 16.86
CA ARG A 248 8.18 -14.63 16.50
C ARG A 248 8.76 -15.89 17.13
N GLY A 249 10.06 -15.92 17.39
CA GLY A 249 10.74 -17.00 18.13
C GLY A 249 10.66 -16.87 19.66
N VAL A 250 10.28 -15.70 20.18
CA VAL A 250 10.17 -15.42 21.62
C VAL A 250 8.76 -15.67 22.15
N VAL A 251 7.73 -15.36 21.37
CA VAL A 251 6.32 -15.45 21.79
C VAL A 251 5.57 -16.54 21.01
N GLY A 252 4.51 -17.10 21.59
CA GLY A 252 3.61 -18.06 20.95
C GLY A 252 2.31 -17.43 20.42
N CYS A 253 1.90 -16.27 20.95
CA CYS A 253 0.69 -15.53 20.54
C CYS A 253 0.83 -14.82 19.19
N ASP A 254 -0.24 -14.18 18.70
CA ASP A 254 -0.22 -13.43 17.45
C ASP A 254 0.62 -12.13 17.56
N ILE A 255 1.11 -11.64 16.44
CA ILE A 255 1.92 -10.42 16.36
C ILE A 255 1.22 -9.38 15.47
N GLU A 256 1.07 -8.19 16.02
CA GLU A 256 0.52 -6.98 15.40
C GLU A 256 1.63 -5.96 15.13
N VAL A 257 1.54 -5.22 14.02
CA VAL A 257 2.56 -4.25 13.63
C VAL A 257 1.94 -2.94 13.15
N HIS A 258 2.36 -1.86 13.78
CA HIS A 258 1.94 -0.49 13.54
C HIS A 258 3.13 0.35 13.03
N LEU A 259 2.98 1.03 11.89
CA LEU A 259 4.10 1.61 11.15
C LEU A 259 3.76 3.01 10.64
N HIS A 260 4.45 4.03 11.16
CA HIS A 260 4.38 5.37 10.60
C HIS A 260 5.18 5.49 9.30
N ASN A 261 4.80 6.49 8.50
CA ASN A 261 5.28 6.64 7.13
C ASN A 261 6.22 7.83 6.89
N ASP A 262 6.82 8.40 7.94
CA ASP A 262 7.69 9.60 7.88
C ASP A 262 8.83 9.49 6.85
N THR A 263 9.36 8.28 6.63
CA THR A 263 10.42 8.01 5.63
C THR A 263 9.92 7.27 4.38
N GLY A 264 8.61 7.13 4.21
CA GLY A 264 7.99 6.46 3.06
C GLY A 264 8.08 4.92 3.09
N MET A 265 8.37 4.33 4.26
CA MET A 265 8.65 2.90 4.40
C MET A 265 7.47 2.06 4.91
N ALA A 266 6.32 2.66 5.29
CA ALA A 266 5.27 1.94 6.01
C ALA A 266 4.75 0.69 5.26
N ILE A 267 4.47 0.79 3.97
CA ILE A 267 4.00 -0.35 3.14
C ILE A 267 5.08 -1.44 3.05
N ALA A 268 6.33 -1.07 2.80
CA ALA A 268 7.43 -2.02 2.67
C ALA A 268 7.72 -2.73 4.00
N ASN A 269 7.67 -1.99 5.10
CA ASN A 269 7.79 -2.49 6.46
C ASN A 269 6.65 -3.46 6.80
N ALA A 270 5.40 -3.14 6.43
CA ALA A 270 4.24 -3.99 6.66
C ALA A 270 4.34 -5.32 5.92
N TYR A 271 4.70 -5.28 4.62
CA TYR A 271 4.92 -6.48 3.82
C TYR A 271 6.02 -7.36 4.43
N THR A 272 7.13 -6.74 4.83
CA THR A 272 8.27 -7.45 5.41
C THR A 272 7.97 -8.03 6.79
N ALA A 273 7.13 -7.35 7.58
CA ALA A 273 6.63 -7.87 8.85
C ALA A 273 5.83 -9.16 8.64
N LEU A 274 4.95 -9.20 7.63
CA LEU A 274 4.21 -10.42 7.27
C LEU A 274 5.14 -11.55 6.82
N GLU A 275 6.19 -11.26 6.04
CA GLU A 275 7.20 -12.25 5.67
C GLU A 275 7.93 -12.83 6.88
N ALA A 276 8.15 -12.02 7.92
CA ALA A 276 8.82 -12.42 9.15
C ALA A 276 7.92 -13.18 10.15
N GLY A 277 6.60 -13.18 9.92
CA GLY A 277 5.61 -13.90 10.73
C GLY A 277 4.71 -13.02 11.60
N ALA A 278 4.61 -11.72 11.31
CA ALA A 278 3.49 -10.91 11.80
C ALA A 278 2.16 -11.46 11.25
N THR A 279 1.09 -11.26 12.00
CA THR A 279 -0.24 -11.80 11.68
C THR A 279 -1.28 -10.70 11.45
N HIS A 280 -1.05 -9.53 12.05
CA HIS A 280 -1.94 -8.37 11.98
C HIS A 280 -1.13 -7.15 11.57
N ILE A 281 -1.69 -6.34 10.67
CA ILE A 281 -1.10 -5.08 10.24
C ILE A 281 -2.12 -3.97 10.43
N ASP A 282 -1.68 -2.89 11.08
CA ASP A 282 -2.49 -1.69 11.23
C ASP A 282 -2.47 -0.90 9.93
N THR A 283 -3.67 -0.49 9.48
CA THR A 283 -3.83 0.42 8.34
C THR A 283 -4.71 1.59 8.69
N SER A 284 -4.65 2.62 7.85
CA SER A 284 -5.63 3.70 7.84
C SER A 284 -6.03 4.01 6.40
N VAL A 285 -7.27 4.40 6.14
CA VAL A 285 -7.75 4.82 4.83
C VAL A 285 -6.94 6.05 4.37
N LEU A 286 -6.40 6.01 3.15
CA LEU A 286 -5.42 6.99 2.64
C LEU A 286 -4.15 7.14 3.51
N GLY A 287 -3.97 6.29 4.51
CA GLY A 287 -2.86 6.35 5.46
C GLY A 287 -2.98 7.50 6.46
N ILE A 288 -4.14 8.12 6.65
CA ILE A 288 -4.28 9.28 7.54
C ILE A 288 -3.92 8.91 8.98
N GLY A 289 -3.28 9.84 9.68
CA GLY A 289 -2.80 9.67 11.05
C GLY A 289 -1.99 10.85 11.53
N GLU A 290 -1.29 10.66 12.65
CA GLU A 290 -0.34 11.63 13.18
C GLU A 290 0.77 11.93 12.14
N ARG A 291 1.10 13.21 11.93
CA ARG A 291 2.06 13.71 10.91
C ARG A 291 1.68 13.28 9.48
N VAL A 292 2.48 12.39 8.87
CA VAL A 292 2.23 11.83 7.53
C VAL A 292 1.48 10.48 7.60
N GLY A 293 1.06 10.10 8.81
CA GLY A 293 0.25 8.93 9.10
C GLY A 293 0.98 7.61 8.98
N ILE A 294 0.23 6.56 8.67
CA ILE A 294 0.64 5.16 8.79
C ILE A 294 0.49 4.39 7.48
N THR A 295 0.61 3.05 7.51
CA THR A 295 0.37 2.19 6.35
C THR A 295 -1.02 2.46 5.72
N PRO A 296 -1.09 2.93 4.46
CA PRO A 296 -2.37 3.16 3.81
C PRO A 296 -3.05 1.85 3.44
N LEU A 297 -4.36 1.71 3.74
CA LEU A 297 -5.16 0.53 3.42
C LEU A 297 -5.04 0.14 1.94
N GLY A 298 -5.32 1.08 1.03
CA GLY A 298 -5.23 0.84 -0.41
C GLY A 298 -3.81 0.47 -0.88
N GLY A 299 -2.78 1.09 -0.30
CA GLY A 299 -1.38 0.78 -0.62
C GLY A 299 -0.96 -0.62 -0.18
N LEU A 300 -1.38 -1.06 1.01
CA LEU A 300 -1.13 -2.42 1.49
C LEU A 300 -1.88 -3.45 0.61
N ILE A 301 -3.16 -3.19 0.31
CA ILE A 301 -3.96 -4.04 -0.58
C ILE A 301 -3.33 -4.17 -1.96
N ALA A 302 -2.83 -3.07 -2.55
CA ALA A 302 -2.12 -3.11 -3.83
C ALA A 302 -0.88 -4.01 -3.78
N CYS A 303 -0.07 -3.89 -2.72
CA CYS A 303 1.14 -4.68 -2.53
C CYS A 303 0.83 -6.17 -2.36
N LEU A 304 -0.15 -6.51 -1.53
CA LEU A 304 -0.54 -7.90 -1.26
C LEU A 304 -1.29 -8.54 -2.44
N TYR A 305 -2.06 -7.75 -3.19
CA TYR A 305 -2.68 -8.21 -4.43
C TYR A 305 -1.61 -8.61 -5.45
N ALA A 306 -0.54 -7.83 -5.59
CA ALA A 306 0.56 -8.16 -6.50
C ALA A 306 1.28 -9.46 -6.11
N ALA A 307 1.32 -9.78 -4.80
CA ALA A 307 1.92 -11.01 -4.29
C ALA A 307 0.99 -12.23 -4.42
N ASN A 308 -0.30 -12.10 -4.09
CA ASN A 308 -1.30 -13.17 -4.22
C ASN A 308 -2.69 -12.60 -4.54
N PRO A 309 -3.02 -12.42 -5.83
CA PRO A 309 -4.27 -11.78 -6.23
C PRO A 309 -5.51 -12.61 -5.88
N GLU A 310 -5.41 -13.94 -5.92
CA GLU A 310 -6.56 -14.81 -5.62
C GLU A 310 -6.95 -14.75 -4.15
N TYR A 311 -5.97 -14.75 -3.24
CA TYR A 311 -6.24 -14.59 -1.81
C TYR A 311 -6.90 -13.24 -1.50
N VAL A 312 -6.36 -12.15 -2.05
CA VAL A 312 -6.87 -10.80 -1.79
C VAL A 312 -8.29 -10.61 -2.36
N LYS A 313 -8.56 -11.07 -3.59
CA LYS A 313 -9.91 -11.01 -4.19
C LYS A 313 -10.95 -11.85 -3.45
N ALA A 314 -10.54 -13.01 -2.90
CA ALA A 314 -11.44 -13.86 -2.14
C ALA A 314 -11.80 -13.25 -0.78
N LYS A 315 -10.92 -12.41 -0.24
CA LYS A 315 -11.01 -11.88 1.11
C LYS A 315 -11.67 -10.50 1.20
N TYR A 316 -11.39 -9.61 0.24
CA TYR A 316 -11.86 -8.21 0.30
C TYR A 316 -12.74 -7.82 -0.89
N ASN A 317 -13.70 -6.92 -0.64
CA ASN A 317 -14.52 -6.29 -1.67
C ASN A 317 -13.78 -5.11 -2.31
N LEU A 318 -12.79 -5.43 -3.16
CA LEU A 318 -11.88 -4.46 -3.79
C LEU A 318 -12.56 -3.27 -4.51
N PRO A 319 -13.70 -3.43 -5.21
CA PRO A 319 -14.41 -2.30 -5.81
C PRO A 319 -14.84 -1.18 -4.85
N MET A 320 -15.01 -1.49 -3.56
CA MET A 320 -15.42 -0.49 -2.56
C MET A 320 -14.30 0.49 -2.18
N LEU A 321 -13.03 0.18 -2.49
CA LEU A 321 -11.88 0.95 -2.00
C LEU A 321 -11.97 2.43 -2.37
N ARG A 322 -12.40 2.75 -3.60
CA ARG A 322 -12.57 4.14 -4.05
C ARG A 322 -13.67 4.87 -3.27
N GLU A 323 -14.77 4.21 -2.96
CA GLU A 323 -15.89 4.82 -2.24
C GLU A 323 -15.50 5.10 -0.78
N ILE A 324 -14.76 4.18 -0.15
CA ILE A 324 -14.23 4.34 1.21
C ILE A 324 -13.23 5.49 1.29
N GLU A 325 -12.29 5.57 0.34
CA GLU A 325 -11.32 6.65 0.31
C GLU A 325 -11.98 8.00 0.03
N ASN A 326 -12.98 8.07 -0.84
CA ASN A 326 -13.77 9.29 -1.05
C ASN A 326 -14.52 9.72 0.21
N LEU A 327 -15.16 8.77 0.92
CA LEU A 327 -15.87 9.04 2.17
C LEU A 327 -14.94 9.66 3.22
N VAL A 328 -13.75 9.10 3.40
CA VAL A 328 -12.77 9.62 4.36
C VAL A 328 -12.18 10.93 3.87
N ALA A 329 -11.83 11.05 2.58
CA ALA A 329 -11.28 12.27 2.00
C ALA A 329 -12.25 13.46 2.13
N GLU A 330 -13.55 13.24 1.91
CA GLU A 330 -14.59 14.25 2.12
C GLU A 330 -14.69 14.64 3.60
N ALA A 331 -14.65 13.66 4.51
CA ALA A 331 -14.76 13.91 5.95
C ALA A 331 -13.56 14.66 6.54
N VAL A 332 -12.36 14.53 5.96
CA VAL A 332 -11.15 15.26 6.40
C VAL A 332 -10.75 16.40 5.44
N GLU A 333 -11.60 16.71 4.47
CA GLU A 333 -11.44 17.79 3.49
C GLU A 333 -10.10 17.78 2.71
N VAL A 334 -9.66 16.60 2.27
CA VAL A 334 -8.47 16.44 1.43
C VAL A 334 -8.81 15.89 0.05
N ASN A 335 -7.92 16.11 -0.90
CA ASN A 335 -8.00 15.45 -2.20
C ASN A 335 -7.26 14.10 -2.15
N ILE A 336 -7.79 13.10 -2.85
CA ILE A 336 -7.03 11.87 -3.10
C ILE A 336 -5.78 12.25 -3.93
N PRO A 337 -4.57 11.88 -3.49
CA PRO A 337 -3.35 12.16 -4.25
C PRO A 337 -3.43 11.57 -5.67
N PHE A 338 -2.98 12.34 -6.67
CA PHE A 338 -3.05 11.89 -8.07
C PHE A 338 -2.25 10.61 -8.35
N MET A 339 -1.24 10.28 -7.51
CA MET A 339 -0.46 9.04 -7.56
C MET A 339 -0.86 8.01 -6.49
N ASN A 340 -2.00 8.17 -5.82
CA ASN A 340 -2.45 7.21 -4.82
C ASN A 340 -2.56 5.81 -5.46
N PRO A 341 -2.02 4.74 -4.83
CA PRO A 341 -2.16 3.38 -5.37
C PRO A 341 -3.63 3.02 -5.61
N ILE A 342 -3.91 2.36 -6.75
CA ILE A 342 -5.25 1.96 -7.20
C ILE A 342 -6.17 3.14 -7.58
N THR A 343 -6.50 4.02 -6.66
CA THR A 343 -7.59 5.00 -6.82
C THR A 343 -7.12 6.38 -7.30
N GLY A 344 -5.82 6.63 -7.28
CA GLY A 344 -5.24 7.86 -7.80
C GLY A 344 -5.48 7.97 -9.30
N TYR A 345 -5.69 9.20 -9.78
CA TYR A 345 -5.94 9.50 -11.18
C TYR A 345 -4.91 8.87 -12.15
N CYS A 346 -3.64 8.83 -11.75
CA CYS A 346 -2.55 8.28 -12.57
C CYS A 346 -2.37 6.76 -12.45
N ALA A 347 -3.03 6.06 -11.51
CA ALA A 347 -2.74 4.67 -11.16
C ALA A 347 -2.92 3.69 -12.34
N PHE A 348 -3.94 3.90 -13.17
CA PHE A 348 -4.25 3.10 -14.36
C PHE A 348 -4.17 3.93 -15.66
N THR A 349 -3.28 4.93 -15.66
CA THR A 349 -3.06 5.80 -16.82
C THR A 349 -1.77 5.42 -17.54
N HIS A 350 -1.88 5.12 -18.83
CA HIS A 350 -0.72 4.85 -19.68
C HIS A 350 -0.48 5.99 -20.65
N LYS A 351 0.76 6.45 -20.69
CA LYS A 351 1.19 7.43 -21.69
C LYS A 351 1.28 6.76 -23.06
N ALA A 352 0.61 7.35 -24.06
CA ALA A 352 0.66 6.82 -25.41
C ALA A 352 2.11 6.80 -25.93
N GLY A 353 2.45 5.75 -26.70
CA GLY A 353 3.84 5.41 -27.07
C GLY A 353 4.04 3.90 -27.13
N ILE A 354 5.29 3.43 -26.94
CA ILE A 354 5.62 1.99 -26.94
C ILE A 354 4.84 1.20 -25.88
N HIS A 355 4.55 1.79 -24.72
CA HIS A 355 3.79 1.15 -23.64
C HIS A 355 2.32 0.93 -24.02
N ALA A 356 1.67 1.93 -24.64
CA ALA A 356 0.29 1.77 -25.10
C ALA A 356 0.13 0.65 -26.13
N LYS A 357 1.11 0.45 -27.02
CA LYS A 357 1.08 -0.68 -27.96
C LYS A 357 1.17 -2.03 -27.24
N ALA A 358 2.05 -2.15 -26.24
CA ALA A 358 2.18 -3.38 -25.47
C ALA A 358 0.90 -3.72 -24.71
N ILE A 359 0.24 -2.71 -24.13
CA ILE A 359 -1.00 -2.88 -23.35
C ILE A 359 -2.20 -3.20 -24.23
N LEU A 360 -2.32 -2.56 -25.41
CA LEU A 360 -3.36 -2.90 -26.38
C LEU A 360 -3.26 -4.35 -26.85
N ASN A 361 -2.05 -4.92 -26.88
CA ASN A 361 -1.82 -6.32 -27.23
C ASN A 361 -2.04 -7.26 -26.03
N ASN A 362 -1.43 -6.96 -24.88
CA ASN A 362 -1.60 -7.70 -23.64
C ASN A 362 -1.41 -6.74 -22.45
N PRO A 363 -2.50 -6.32 -21.77
CA PRO A 363 -2.43 -5.37 -20.66
C PRO A 363 -1.49 -5.81 -19.53
N SER A 364 -1.40 -7.13 -19.28
CA SER A 364 -0.52 -7.73 -18.27
C SER A 364 0.98 -7.46 -18.48
N THR A 365 1.38 -6.91 -19.64
CA THR A 365 2.78 -6.54 -19.90
C THR A 365 3.27 -5.44 -18.95
N TYR A 366 2.40 -4.51 -18.55
CA TYR A 366 2.74 -3.38 -17.67
C TYR A 366 1.72 -3.12 -16.56
N GLU A 367 0.66 -3.92 -16.47
CA GLU A 367 -0.38 -3.79 -15.43
C GLU A 367 -0.26 -4.92 -14.42
N ILE A 368 0.51 -4.69 -13.35
CA ILE A 368 0.60 -5.62 -12.21
C ILE A 368 -0.73 -5.72 -11.44
N LEU A 369 -1.51 -4.63 -11.44
CA LEU A 369 -2.86 -4.56 -10.90
C LEU A 369 -3.85 -4.53 -12.07
N LYS A 370 -4.93 -5.32 -12.00
CA LYS A 370 -6.00 -5.30 -13.00
C LYS A 370 -7.06 -4.30 -12.56
N PRO A 371 -7.34 -3.22 -13.31
CA PRO A 371 -8.30 -2.21 -12.89
C PRO A 371 -9.72 -2.77 -12.69
N GLU A 372 -10.10 -3.80 -13.44
CA GLU A 372 -11.44 -4.40 -13.36
C GLU A 372 -11.70 -5.06 -12.01
N ASP A 373 -10.67 -5.65 -11.39
CA ASP A 373 -10.80 -6.28 -10.07
C ASP A 373 -11.07 -5.22 -8.98
N PHE A 374 -10.73 -3.96 -9.21
CA PHE A 374 -11.03 -2.81 -8.33
C PHE A 374 -12.24 -2.00 -8.79
N GLY A 375 -13.04 -2.50 -9.74
CA GLY A 375 -14.20 -1.77 -10.27
C GLY A 375 -13.84 -0.51 -11.08
N LEU A 376 -12.62 -0.45 -11.60
CA LEU A 376 -12.08 0.67 -12.37
C LEU A 376 -11.91 0.30 -13.85
N THR A 377 -11.71 1.32 -14.67
CA THR A 377 -11.40 1.17 -16.10
C THR A 377 -10.06 1.78 -16.41
N ARG A 378 -9.30 1.17 -17.32
CA ARG A 378 -8.02 1.73 -17.79
C ARG A 378 -8.23 2.99 -18.63
N TYR A 379 -7.27 3.91 -18.55
CA TYR A 379 -7.25 5.12 -19.36
C TYR A 379 -5.94 5.25 -20.15
N VAL A 380 -6.04 5.57 -21.44
CA VAL A 380 -4.87 5.86 -22.27
C VAL A 380 -4.86 7.36 -22.53
N SER A 381 -3.80 8.05 -22.10
CA SER A 381 -3.65 9.47 -22.36
C SER A 381 -3.16 9.70 -23.80
N ILE A 382 -4.04 10.22 -24.65
CA ILE A 382 -3.80 10.44 -26.09
C ILE A 382 -3.41 11.90 -26.39
N GLY A 383 -3.66 12.85 -25.47
CA GLY A 383 -3.42 14.28 -25.64
C GLY A 383 -1.96 14.77 -25.46
N HIS A 384 -0.97 13.87 -25.48
CA HIS A 384 0.44 14.21 -25.18
C HIS A 384 1.36 14.12 -26.42
N ARG A 385 2.46 14.88 -26.45
CA ARG A 385 3.48 14.81 -27.53
C ARG A 385 4.08 13.42 -27.82
N LEU A 386 4.00 12.48 -26.87
CA LEU A 386 4.58 11.14 -27.04
C LEU A 386 3.57 10.16 -27.67
N THR A 387 2.34 10.60 -27.92
CA THR A 387 1.27 9.74 -28.38
C THR A 387 1.63 8.99 -29.66
N GLY A 388 1.60 7.67 -29.60
CA GLY A 388 1.73 6.82 -30.78
C GLY A 388 0.45 6.80 -31.61
N TRP A 389 0.58 6.72 -32.93
CA TRP A 389 -0.58 6.68 -33.85
C TRP A 389 -1.52 5.49 -33.61
N ASN A 390 -1.03 4.38 -33.04
CA ASN A 390 -1.87 3.24 -32.64
C ASN A 390 -2.85 3.58 -31.52
N ALA A 391 -2.47 4.46 -30.58
CA ALA A 391 -3.38 4.92 -29.53
C ALA A 391 -4.48 5.81 -30.13
N VAL A 392 -4.11 6.68 -31.07
CA VAL A 392 -5.06 7.49 -31.84
C VAL A 392 -5.98 6.60 -32.69
N LYS A 393 -5.45 5.56 -33.34
CA LYS A 393 -6.23 4.57 -34.11
C LYS A 393 -7.29 3.89 -33.26
N SER A 394 -6.89 3.39 -32.08
CA SER A 394 -7.84 2.80 -31.12
C SER A 394 -8.95 3.78 -30.73
N ARG A 395 -8.62 5.08 -30.57
CA ARG A 395 -9.64 6.10 -30.27
C ARG A 395 -10.54 6.42 -31.46
N VAL A 396 -10.00 6.51 -32.67
CA VAL A 396 -10.76 6.66 -33.92
C VAL A 396 -11.78 5.52 -34.07
N GLU A 397 -11.36 4.28 -33.80
CA GLU A 397 -12.24 3.09 -33.80
C GLU A 397 -13.33 3.18 -32.73
N GLN A 398 -12.99 3.60 -31.49
CA GLN A 398 -13.96 3.83 -30.41
C GLN A 398 -14.99 4.92 -30.77
N LEU A 399 -14.55 6.00 -31.43
CA LEU A 399 -15.40 7.09 -31.90
C LEU A 399 -16.20 6.71 -33.16
N LYS A 400 -15.98 5.51 -33.71
CA LYS A 400 -16.59 5.00 -34.96
C LYS A 400 -16.33 5.91 -36.15
N LEU A 401 -15.15 6.51 -36.22
CA LEU A 401 -14.70 7.34 -37.34
C LEU A 401 -14.01 6.44 -38.36
N THR A 402 -14.34 6.59 -39.64
CA THR A 402 -13.73 5.79 -40.71
C THR A 402 -12.56 6.57 -41.29
N MET A 403 -11.34 6.21 -40.90
CA MET A 403 -10.12 6.90 -41.34
C MET A 403 -9.06 5.92 -41.82
N THR A 404 -8.27 6.32 -42.83
CA THR A 404 -7.13 5.55 -43.32
C THR A 404 -5.93 5.65 -42.37
N ASP A 405 -4.97 4.72 -42.46
CA ASP A 405 -3.75 4.77 -41.64
C ASP A 405 -2.93 6.06 -41.88
N GLU A 406 -3.00 6.65 -43.08
CA GLU A 406 -2.32 7.91 -43.41
C GLU A 406 -2.99 9.11 -42.73
N GLU A 407 -4.33 9.18 -42.79
CA GLU A 407 -5.14 10.19 -42.08
C GLU A 407 -4.92 10.14 -40.57
N ILE A 408 -4.88 8.93 -40.00
CA ILE A 408 -4.65 8.75 -38.56
C ILE A 408 -3.25 9.24 -38.17
N LYS A 409 -2.22 8.96 -38.98
CA LYS A 409 -0.85 9.44 -38.73
C LYS A 409 -0.76 10.96 -38.82
N ASP A 410 -1.45 11.58 -39.77
CA ASP A 410 -1.48 13.03 -39.95
C ASP A 410 -2.23 13.73 -38.81
N ALA A 411 -3.40 13.22 -38.42
CA ALA A 411 -4.12 13.70 -37.24
C ALA A 411 -3.28 13.53 -35.95
N THR A 412 -2.55 12.41 -35.81
CA THR A 412 -1.62 12.17 -34.70
C THR A 412 -0.52 13.24 -34.67
N ALA A 413 0.05 13.62 -35.82
CA ALA A 413 1.06 14.66 -35.88
C ALA A 413 0.52 16.00 -35.37
N LYS A 414 -0.74 16.34 -35.70
CA LYS A 414 -1.37 17.57 -35.20
C LYS A 414 -1.63 17.51 -33.69
N ILE A 415 -2.09 16.38 -33.17
CA ILE A 415 -2.27 16.19 -31.72
C ILE A 415 -0.95 16.43 -30.98
N LYS A 416 0.18 15.94 -31.51
CA LYS A 416 1.51 16.16 -30.91
C LYS A 416 1.92 17.63 -30.94
N GLU A 417 1.71 18.29 -32.07
CA GLU A 417 2.03 19.71 -32.25
C GLU A 417 1.23 20.57 -31.25
N LEU A 418 -0.07 20.30 -31.07
CA LEU A 418 -0.87 21.02 -30.08
C LEU A 418 -0.47 20.70 -28.64
N ALA A 419 -0.03 19.47 -28.36
CA ALA A 419 0.46 19.06 -27.04
C ALA A 419 1.77 19.77 -26.64
N ASP A 420 2.54 20.27 -27.62
CA ASP A 420 3.75 21.06 -27.37
C ASP A 420 3.43 22.47 -26.88
N VAL A 421 2.23 22.97 -27.18
CA VAL A 421 1.79 24.33 -26.85
C VAL A 421 0.90 24.35 -25.61
N ARG A 422 0.04 23.34 -25.42
CA ARG A 422 -0.87 23.25 -24.27
C ARG A 422 -1.21 21.81 -23.90
N THR A 423 -1.62 21.60 -22.66
CA THR A 423 -2.27 20.35 -22.24
C THR A 423 -3.57 20.15 -22.99
N GLN A 424 -3.88 18.91 -23.37
CA GLN A 424 -5.10 18.55 -24.09
C GLN A 424 -5.92 17.53 -23.29
N SER A 425 -7.20 17.81 -23.10
CA SER A 425 -8.15 16.84 -22.57
C SER A 425 -8.48 15.78 -23.63
N MET A 426 -9.20 14.72 -23.25
CA MET A 426 -9.73 13.79 -24.26
C MET A 426 -10.80 14.44 -25.14
N ASP A 427 -11.57 15.39 -24.63
CA ASP A 427 -12.54 16.13 -25.42
C ASP A 427 -11.87 17.00 -26.50
N ASP A 428 -10.71 17.58 -26.18
CA ASP A 428 -9.88 18.29 -27.18
C ASP A 428 -9.44 17.33 -28.31
N VAL A 429 -8.97 16.14 -27.94
CA VAL A 429 -8.53 15.10 -28.89
C VAL A 429 -9.69 14.61 -29.74
N ASP A 430 -10.83 14.28 -29.13
CA ASP A 430 -12.02 13.81 -29.81
C ASP A 430 -12.57 14.87 -30.78
N SER A 431 -12.60 16.13 -30.35
CA SER A 431 -13.01 17.25 -31.18
C SER A 431 -12.10 17.39 -32.40
N LEU A 432 -10.78 17.33 -32.20
CA LEU A 432 -9.82 17.35 -33.29
C LEU A 432 -10.04 16.21 -34.28
N LEU A 433 -10.21 14.97 -33.79
CA LEU A 433 -10.42 13.80 -34.64
C LEU A 433 -11.72 13.90 -35.44
N ARG A 434 -12.81 14.39 -34.83
CA ARG A 434 -14.09 14.61 -35.51
C ARG A 434 -14.00 15.70 -36.57
N ILE A 435 -13.32 16.81 -36.27
CA ILE A 435 -13.10 17.92 -37.22
C ILE A 435 -12.25 17.45 -38.40
N TYR A 436 -11.16 16.73 -38.12
CA TYR A 436 -10.30 16.15 -39.13
C TYR A 436 -11.10 15.22 -40.06
N HIS A 437 -11.82 14.24 -39.49
CA HIS A 437 -12.65 13.30 -40.25
C HIS A 437 -13.72 14.02 -41.07
N SER A 438 -14.42 14.99 -40.50
CA SER A 438 -15.43 15.77 -41.22
C SER A 438 -14.84 16.56 -42.38
N GLY A 439 -13.64 17.16 -42.20
CA GLY A 439 -12.95 17.90 -43.25
C GLY A 439 -12.49 17.00 -44.40
N ILE A 440 -12.03 15.78 -44.11
CA ILE A 440 -11.70 14.79 -45.13
C ILE A 440 -12.95 14.39 -45.92
N GLN A 441 -14.06 14.10 -45.22
CA GLN A 441 -15.31 13.68 -45.86
C GLN A 441 -15.96 14.79 -46.71
N SER A 442 -15.84 16.06 -46.30
CA SER A 442 -16.38 17.20 -47.05
C SER A 442 -15.45 17.66 -48.19
N GLY A 443 -14.22 17.15 -48.26
CA GLY A 443 -13.20 17.61 -49.20
C GLY A 443 -12.57 18.96 -48.85
N GLU A 444 -12.86 19.52 -47.68
CA GLU A 444 -12.23 20.76 -47.16
C GLU A 444 -10.80 20.54 -46.64
N LEU A 445 -10.41 19.27 -46.44
CA LEU A 445 -9.10 18.86 -45.96
C LEU A 445 -8.60 17.66 -46.79
N ALA A 446 -7.29 17.62 -47.04
CA ALA A 446 -6.57 16.43 -47.48
C ALA A 446 -5.35 16.16 -46.58
N VAL A 447 -4.86 14.93 -46.57
CA VAL A 447 -3.69 14.51 -45.77
C VAL A 447 -2.50 15.43 -46.02
N GLY A 448 -1.89 15.94 -44.94
CA GLY A 448 -0.72 16.81 -44.99
C GLY A 448 -1.04 18.31 -45.16
N GLN A 449 -2.31 18.70 -45.32
CA GLN A 449 -2.72 20.11 -45.43
C GLN A 449 -2.88 20.77 -44.04
N LYS A 450 -1.77 20.99 -43.34
CA LYS A 450 -1.77 21.52 -41.96
C LYS A 450 -2.54 22.84 -41.80
N GLU A 451 -2.35 23.78 -42.72
CA GLU A 451 -2.99 25.09 -42.68
C GLU A 451 -4.51 25.01 -42.86
N ALA A 452 -4.99 24.04 -43.65
CA ALA A 452 -6.42 23.80 -43.81
C ALA A 452 -7.02 23.24 -42.51
N LEU A 453 -6.34 22.29 -41.88
CA LEU A 453 -6.75 21.76 -40.58
C LEU A 453 -6.77 22.84 -39.49
N ASP A 454 -5.77 23.72 -39.46
CA ASP A 454 -5.73 24.85 -38.52
C ASP A 454 -6.91 25.81 -38.70
N ARG A 455 -7.27 26.13 -39.95
CA ARG A 455 -8.47 26.95 -40.23
C ARG A 455 -9.74 26.27 -39.75
N LEU A 456 -9.88 24.96 -39.93
CA LEU A 456 -11.06 24.20 -39.49
C LEU A 456 -11.16 24.17 -37.95
N LEU A 457 -10.04 23.93 -37.27
CA LEU A 457 -9.96 23.95 -35.80
C LEU A 457 -10.29 25.34 -35.23
N HIS A 458 -9.79 26.41 -35.86
CA HIS A 458 -10.09 27.78 -35.47
C HIS A 458 -11.58 28.11 -35.65
N ARG A 459 -12.15 27.78 -36.81
CA ARG A 459 -13.58 28.00 -37.11
C ARG A 459 -14.48 27.30 -36.08
N HIS A 460 -14.14 26.07 -35.69
CA HIS A 460 -14.90 25.33 -34.68
C HIS A 460 -14.81 25.99 -33.29
N ARG A 461 -13.65 26.53 -32.90
CA ARG A 461 -13.50 27.25 -31.62
C ARG A 461 -14.33 28.53 -31.58
N GLU A 462 -14.35 29.31 -32.65
CA GLU A 462 -15.17 30.53 -32.74
C GLU A 462 -16.66 30.22 -32.65
N GLN A 463 -17.11 29.15 -33.31
CA GLN A 463 -18.51 28.70 -33.24
C GLN A 463 -18.91 28.18 -31.86
N ALA A 464 -17.96 27.59 -31.11
CA ALA A 464 -18.19 27.17 -29.74
C ALA A 464 -18.28 28.36 -28.76
N HIS A 465 -17.42 29.38 -28.92
CA HIS A 465 -17.43 30.58 -28.07
C HIS A 465 -18.57 31.55 -28.42
N GLY A 466 -19.07 31.54 -29.65
CA GLY A 466 -20.21 32.35 -30.08
C GLY A 466 -21.58 31.89 -29.55
N ARG A 467 -21.66 30.73 -28.87
CA ARG A 467 -22.91 30.22 -28.26
C ARG A 467 -23.09 30.63 -26.80
N ASP A 468 -22.08 31.21 -26.14
CA ASP A 468 -22.12 31.54 -24.71
C ASP A 468 -22.37 33.04 -24.42
N VAL A 469 -22.91 33.78 -25.39
CA VAL A 469 -23.33 35.17 -25.19
C VAL A 469 -24.85 35.28 -25.33
N SER A 470 -25.57 34.91 -24.28
CA SER A 470 -26.92 35.47 -24.06
C SER A 470 -26.75 36.92 -23.60
N PRO A 471 -27.43 37.92 -24.20
CA PRO A 471 -27.27 39.29 -23.76
C PRO A 471 -28.01 39.48 -22.44
N SER A 472 -27.24 39.63 -21.35
CA SER A 472 -27.73 40.22 -20.11
C SER A 472 -28.35 41.58 -20.41
N ARG A 473 -29.63 41.72 -20.09
CA ARG A 473 -30.41 42.97 -20.19
C ARG A 473 -29.72 44.08 -19.39
N GLU A 474 -29.01 44.96 -20.06
CA GLU A 474 -28.92 46.35 -19.64
C GLU A 474 -30.17 47.10 -20.11
N ARG A 475 -31.02 47.50 -19.18
CA ARG A 475 -31.85 48.71 -19.25
C ARG A 475 -32.54 48.95 -17.90
N ALA A 476 -32.06 49.96 -17.18
CA ALA A 476 -32.80 51.15 -16.77
C ALA A 476 -32.44 51.61 -15.34
N GLU A 477 -31.37 52.39 -15.24
CA GLU A 477 -31.38 53.54 -14.35
C GLU A 477 -32.06 54.69 -15.11
N SER A 478 -33.32 55.00 -14.77
CA SER A 478 -33.91 56.34 -14.88
C SER A 478 -35.27 56.39 -14.18
N GLN A 479 -35.26 56.51 -12.85
CA GLN A 479 -36.06 57.43 -12.02
C GLN A 479 -35.93 57.08 -10.54
#